data_AF-A0A5C7M0A8-F1
#
_entry.id   AF-A0A5C7M0A8-F1
#
_cell.length_a   1.000
_cell.length_b   1.000
_cell.length_c   1.000
_cell.angle_alpha   90.00
_cell.angle_beta   90.00
_cell.angle_gamma   90.00
#
_symmetry.space_group_name_H-M   'P 1'
#
loop_
_entity.id
_entity.type
_entity.pdbx_description
1 polymer ?
#
loop_
_entity_poly.entity_id
_entity_poly.type
_entity_poly.pdbx_seq_one_letter_code
_entity_poly.pdbx_strand_id
1 'polypeptide(L)'
;MALRLKHQTASQFAARFRERYRSASREEAARLATWLLNRIEATDLTDAQVRNAFGLTLTQYNQMKTRMTNLRTAWLAVQAAQGE
;
A
#
# COMPACT_ATOMS: atom_id res chain seq x y z
N MET A 1 3.56 1.60 -16.61
CA MET A 1 2.51 1.57 -17.66
C MET A 1 1.20 1.54 -16.91
N ALA A 2 0.62 2.72 -16.67
CA ALA A 2 -0.39 2.97 -15.63
C ALA A 2 -1.39 1.84 -15.44
N LEU A 3 -1.57 1.39 -14.19
CA LEU A 3 -2.57 0.39 -13.83
C LEU A 3 -3.96 0.96 -14.12
N ARG A 4 -4.41 0.74 -15.34
CA ARG A 4 -5.80 0.96 -15.75
C ARG A 4 -6.59 -0.12 -15.01
N LEU A 5 -7.11 0.23 -13.84
CA LEU A 5 -8.07 -0.55 -13.06
C LEU A 5 -9.36 -0.71 -13.90
N LYS A 6 -9.31 -1.48 -14.99
CA LYS A 6 -10.37 -1.63 -16.00
C LYS A 6 -11.59 -2.40 -15.49
N HIS A 7 -11.46 -3.13 -14.39
CA HIS A 7 -12.50 -4.01 -13.85
C HIS A 7 -12.86 -3.72 -12.39
N GLN A 8 -12.29 -2.68 -11.79
CA GLN A 8 -12.53 -2.38 -10.38
C GLN A 8 -12.43 -0.87 -10.14
N THR A 9 -13.46 -0.28 -9.53
CA THR A 9 -13.38 1.14 -9.19
C THR A 9 -12.30 1.34 -8.11
N ALA A 10 -11.69 2.54 -8.08
CA ALA A 10 -10.72 2.91 -7.05
C ALA A 10 -11.24 2.58 -5.63
N SER A 11 -12.53 2.82 -5.40
CA SER A 11 -13.24 2.53 -4.16
C SER A 11 -13.31 1.02 -3.85
N GLN A 12 -13.59 0.18 -4.85
CA GLN A 12 -13.62 -1.28 -4.68
C GLN A 12 -12.22 -1.85 -4.41
N PHE A 13 -11.19 -1.30 -5.06
CA PHE A 13 -9.80 -1.65 -4.77
C PHE A 13 -9.43 -1.31 -3.33
N ALA A 14 -9.78 -0.11 -2.85
CA ALA A 14 -9.53 0.29 -1.47
C ALA A 14 -10.31 -0.53 -0.45
N ALA A 15 -11.56 -0.91 -0.76
CA ALA A 15 -12.35 -1.80 0.09
C ALA A 15 -11.67 -3.17 0.24
N ARG A 16 -11.24 -3.79 -0.87
CA ARG A 16 -10.49 -5.05 -0.84
C ARG A 16 -9.14 -4.92 -0.16
N PHE A 17 -8.42 -3.82 -0.40
CA PHE A 17 -7.14 -3.58 0.25
C PHE A 17 -7.31 -3.42 1.76
N ARG A 18 -8.32 -2.68 2.22
CA ARG A 18 -8.64 -2.54 3.65
C ARG A 18 -9.05 -3.86 4.27
N GLU A 19 -9.91 -4.63 3.61
CA GLU A 19 -10.35 -5.94 4.10
C GLU A 19 -9.17 -6.89 4.23
N ARG A 20 -8.32 -6.96 3.20
CA ARG A 20 -7.10 -7.76 3.24
C ARG A 20 -6.10 -7.26 4.28
N TYR A 21 -5.91 -5.95 4.40
CA TYR A 21 -5.01 -5.35 5.40
C TYR A 21 -5.51 -5.57 6.83
N ARG A 22 -6.83 -5.62 7.04
CA ARG A 22 -7.44 -5.90 8.35
C ARG A 22 -7.35 -7.38 8.73
N SER A 23 -7.47 -8.27 7.74
CA SER A 23 -7.34 -9.71 7.93
C SER A 23 -5.90 -10.21 7.88
N ALA A 24 -4.96 -9.36 7.42
CA ALA A 24 -3.57 -9.71 7.24
C ALA A 24 -2.82 -9.80 8.58
N SER A 25 -2.01 -10.85 8.72
CA SER A 25 -0.93 -10.89 9.71
C SER A 25 0.08 -9.75 9.46
N ARG A 26 0.85 -9.38 10.49
CA ARG A 26 1.81 -8.25 10.42
C ARG A 26 2.74 -8.30 9.21
N GLU A 27 3.18 -9.49 8.82
CA GLU A 27 4.02 -9.72 7.64
C GLU A 27 3.26 -9.49 6.32
N GLU A 28 2.04 -10.00 6.22
CA GLU A 28 1.22 -9.83 5.02
C GLU A 28 0.81 -8.35 4.84
N ALA A 29 0.58 -7.64 5.95
CA ALA A 29 0.37 -6.20 5.96
C ALA A 29 1.60 -5.43 5.47
N ALA A 30 2.81 -5.83 5.88
CA ALA A 30 4.05 -5.22 5.42
C ALA A 30 4.34 -5.51 3.94
N ARG A 31 4.01 -6.72 3.47
CA ARG A 31 4.11 -7.11 2.05
C ARG A 31 3.15 -6.32 1.16
N LEU A 32 1.91 -6.12 1.61
CA LEU A 32 0.91 -5.29 0.93
C LEU A 32 1.30 -3.81 0.91
N ALA A 33 1.83 -3.29 2.02
CA ALA A 33 2.34 -1.93 2.11
C ALA A 33 3.50 -1.70 1.13
N THR A 34 4.46 -2.64 1.08
CA THR A 34 5.59 -2.59 0.14
C THR A 34 5.12 -2.63 -1.30
N TRP A 35 4.17 -3.50 -1.64
CA TRP A 35 3.60 -3.59 -2.99
C TRP A 35 2.93 -2.29 -3.42
N LEU A 36 2.14 -1.66 -2.54
CA LEU A 36 1.45 -0.41 -2.87
C LEU A 36 2.45 0.74 -3.07
N LEU A 37 3.46 0.85 -2.21
CA LEU A 37 4.51 1.86 -2.34
C LEU A 37 5.32 1.68 -3.63
N ASN A 38 5.71 0.45 -3.99
CA ASN A 38 6.42 0.18 -5.23
C ASN A 38 5.60 0.56 -6.47
N ARG A 39 4.27 0.40 -6.44
CA ARG A 39 3.39 0.83 -7.55
C ARG A 39 3.33 2.35 -7.67
N ILE A 40 3.41 3.07 -6.55
CA ILE A 40 3.49 4.53 -6.54
C ILE A 40 4.84 4.99 -7.12
N GLU A 41 5.94 4.36 -6.70
CA GLU A 41 7.29 4.65 -7.21
C GLU A 41 7.41 4.33 -8.71
N ALA A 42 6.82 3.23 -9.17
CA ALA A 42 6.74 2.86 -10.58
C ALA A 42 5.79 3.77 -11.41
N THR A 43 5.28 4.85 -10.82
CA THR A 43 4.34 5.81 -11.43
C THR A 43 3.07 5.17 -11.98
N ASP A 44 2.77 3.96 -11.50
CA ASP A 44 1.67 3.14 -11.95
C ASP A 44 0.34 3.57 -11.30
N LEU A 45 0.46 4.13 -10.09
CA LEU A 45 -0.58 4.77 -9.29
C LEU A 45 -0.05 6.10 -8.74
N THR A 46 -0.86 7.14 -8.74
CA THR A 46 -0.51 8.41 -8.08
C THR A 46 -1.03 8.46 -6.65
N ASP A 47 -0.35 9.19 -5.76
CA ASP A 47 -0.84 9.44 -4.40
C ASP A 47 -2.27 10.00 -4.39
N ALA A 48 -2.63 10.81 -5.38
CA ALA A 48 -3.99 11.34 -5.53
C ALA A 48 -5.01 10.24 -5.88
N GLN A 49 -4.66 9.29 -6.75
CA GLN A 49 -5.53 8.16 -7.08
C GLN A 49 -5.72 7.24 -5.87
N VAL A 50 -4.65 6.95 -5.13
CA VAL A 50 -4.72 6.14 -3.91
C VAL A 50 -5.52 6.87 -2.82
N ARG A 51 -5.28 8.16 -2.61
CA ARG A 51 -6.05 8.96 -1.65
C ARG A 51 -7.55 8.96 -1.97
N ASN A 52 -7.91 9.19 -3.23
CA ASN A 52 -9.30 9.15 -3.69
C ASN A 52 -9.91 7.73 -3.55
N ALA A 53 -9.13 6.69 -3.88
CA ALA A 53 -9.55 5.30 -3.72
C ALA A 53 -9.94 4.99 -2.26
N PHE A 54 -9.09 5.39 -1.32
CA PHE A 54 -9.31 5.14 0.11
C PHE A 54 -10.29 6.12 0.76
N GLY A 55 -10.72 7.17 0.06
CA GLY A 55 -11.59 8.20 0.62
C GLY A 55 -10.95 8.94 1.80
N LEU A 56 -9.62 9.09 1.79
CA LEU A 56 -8.88 9.71 2.88
C LEU A 56 -8.59 11.18 2.59
N THR A 57 -8.52 12.00 3.64
CA THR A 57 -7.95 13.35 3.52
C THR A 57 -6.44 13.26 3.29
N LEU A 58 -5.83 14.34 2.78
CA LEU A 58 -4.38 14.37 2.54
C LEU A 58 -3.57 14.03 3.81
N THR A 59 -3.99 14.57 4.95
CA THR A 59 -3.36 14.30 6.25
C THR A 59 -3.47 12.83 6.65
N GLN A 60 -4.66 12.23 6.52
CA GLN A 60 -4.85 10.81 6.84
C GLN A 60 -4.08 9.89 5.90
N TYR A 61 -4.02 10.24 4.62
CA TYR A 61 -3.20 9.53 3.64
C TYR A 61 -1.72 9.60 4.00
N ASN A 62 -1.19 10.78 4.35
CA ASN A 62 0.20 10.93 4.77
C ASN A 62 0.51 10.09 6.03
N GLN A 63 -0.37 10.09 7.03
CA GLN A 63 -0.22 9.22 8.20
C GLN A 63 -0.22 7.74 7.83
N MET A 64 -1.11 7.31 6.93
CA MET A 64 -1.15 5.94 6.43
C MET A 64 0.15 5.59 5.68
N LYS A 65 0.61 6.48 4.81
CA LYS A 65 1.84 6.32 4.03
C LYS A 65 3.05 6.19 4.95
N THR A 66 3.18 7.03 5.98
CA THR A 66 4.24 6.91 6.99
C THR A 66 4.23 5.55 7.68
N ARG A 67 3.05 5.05 8.09
CA ARG A 67 2.93 3.72 8.71
C ARG A 67 3.35 2.61 7.73
N MET A 68 2.93 2.70 6.47
CA MET A 68 3.31 1.75 5.41
C MET A 68 4.81 1.77 5.14
N THR A 69 5.44 2.95 5.11
CA THR A 69 6.89 3.10 4.95
C THR A 69 7.64 2.45 6.11
N ASN A 70 7.20 2.69 7.35
CA ASN A 70 7.82 2.07 8.53
C ASN A 70 7.71 0.53 8.48
N LEU A 71 6.56 0.00 8.06
CA LEU A 71 6.37 -1.45 7.88
C LEU A 71 7.28 -2.01 6.77
N ARG A 72 7.41 -1.31 5.64
CA ARG A 72 8.33 -1.68 4.57
C ARG A 72 9.78 -1.73 5.07
N THR A 73 10.22 -0.73 5.81
CA THR A 73 11.58 -0.70 6.37
C THR A 73 11.82 -1.86 7.32
N ALA A 74 10.87 -2.14 8.23
CA ALA A 74 10.96 -3.29 9.13
C ALA A 74 10.99 -4.62 8.35
N TRP A 75 10.18 -4.75 7.30
CA TRP A 75 10.15 -5.94 6.45
C TRP A 75 11.48 -6.15 5.70
N LEU A 76 12.04 -5.10 5.10
CA LEU A 76 13.33 -5.17 4.42
C LEU A 76 14.46 -5.53 5.40
N ALA A 77 14.42 -5.02 6.63
CA ALA A 77 15.39 -5.38 7.66
C ALA A 77 15.30 -6.86 8.07
N VAL A 78 14.09 -7.41 8.21
CA VAL A 78 13.89 -8.85 8.47
C VAL A 78 14.36 -9.69 7.28
N GLN A 79 14.05 -9.27 6.05
CA GLN A 79 14.51 -9.96 4.84
C GLN A 79 16.04 -9.97 4.71
N ALA A 80 16.70 -8.85 5.04
CA ALA A 80 18.15 -8.76 5.06
C ALA A 80 18.76 -9.68 6.13
N ALA A 81 18.16 -9.75 7.33
CA ALA A 81 18.62 -10.60 8.42
C ALA A 81 18.44 -12.11 8.16
N GLN A 82 17.56 -12.53 7.25
CA GLN A 82 17.42 -13.93 6.85
C GLN A 82 18.34 -14.35 5.69
N GLY A 83 19.07 -13.40 5.11
CA GLY A 83 19.97 -13.64 3.98
C GLY A 83 21.43 -13.94 4.36
N GLU A 84 21.75 -14.02 5.65
CA GLU A 84 23.07 -14.42 6.18
C GLU A 84 23.09 -15.87 6.65
#